data_AF-A0A7W0VS82-F1
#
_entry.id   AF-A0A7W0VS82-F1
#
_cell.length_a   1.000
_cell.length_b   1.000
_cell.length_c   1.000
_cell.angle_alpha   90.00
_cell.angle_beta   90.00
_cell.angle_gamma   90.00
#
_symmetry.space_group_name_H-M   'P 1'
#
loop_
_entity.id
_entity.type
_entity.pdbx_description
1 polymer ?
#
loop_
_entity_poly.entity_id
_entity_poly.type
_entity_poly.pdbx_seq_one_letter_code
_entity_poly.pdbx_strand_id
1 'polypeptide(L)'
;MPQQQGFSLATVVLSYFLVGGGMFTAMLIAGFAKVTSDVIVYVMMAAGAFLGGFVAGRASRGATILEPAIGGIAVIGTIVGLAAGTEVGKFLWNVDSGGTMKFVGLVGGLAAGGALAGAWISEKALGESTQSSGPWVIYSMLATFGACVLATVIATFIVVGSASPETNADSVATGLIIGLASGCIIAGISIGVSARTRPLLSSFLGGVLGTGGFALLVTRAGGERGGSQDEMAILGVFALGGGIATLIGCAIGWAAIGKKRQG
;
A
#
# COMPACT_ATOMS: atom_id res chain seq x y z
N MET A 1 -33.84 -3.28 6.46
CA MET A 1 -32.97 -4.18 7.26
C MET A 1 -31.54 -3.94 6.80
N PRO A 2 -30.57 -3.64 7.68
CA PRO A 2 -29.19 -3.56 7.26
C PRO A 2 -28.74 -4.99 6.90
N GLN A 3 -28.54 -5.26 5.61
CA GLN A 3 -27.93 -6.52 5.18
C GLN A 3 -26.55 -6.59 5.83
N GLN A 4 -26.37 -7.54 6.75
CA GLN A 4 -25.04 -7.94 7.20
C GLN A 4 -24.27 -8.43 5.98
N GLN A 5 -23.48 -7.57 5.36
CA GLN A 5 -22.56 -7.97 4.31
C GLN A 5 -21.45 -8.79 4.98
N GLY A 6 -21.43 -10.09 4.67
CA GLY A 6 -20.42 -11.02 5.14
C GLY A 6 -19.02 -10.69 4.61
N PHE A 7 -18.04 -11.43 5.12
CA PHE A 7 -16.62 -11.33 4.77
C PHE A 7 -16.36 -11.19 3.25
N SER A 8 -15.47 -10.28 2.88
CA SER A 8 -15.10 -9.98 1.50
C SER A 8 -13.59 -9.96 1.31
N LEU A 9 -13.09 -10.89 0.49
CA LEU A 9 -11.68 -10.97 0.10
C LEU A 9 -11.16 -9.68 -0.55
N ALA A 10 -12.00 -8.99 -1.34
CA ALA A 10 -11.62 -7.71 -1.95
C ALA A 10 -11.28 -6.65 -0.91
N THR A 11 -12.00 -6.64 0.22
CA THR A 11 -11.71 -5.74 1.33
C THR A 11 -10.44 -6.14 2.08
N VAL A 12 -10.14 -7.43 2.19
CA VAL A 12 -8.85 -7.90 2.73
C VAL A 12 -7.70 -7.37 1.88
N VAL A 13 -7.80 -7.48 0.56
CA VAL A 13 -6.80 -6.96 -0.38
C VAL A 13 -6.69 -5.43 -0.28
N LEU A 14 -7.82 -4.73 -0.19
CA LEU A 14 -7.81 -3.27 0.02
C LEU A 14 -7.13 -2.90 1.36
N SER A 15 -7.43 -3.63 2.42
CA SER A 15 -6.86 -3.42 3.75
C SER A 15 -5.36 -3.66 3.77
N TYR A 16 -4.91 -4.70 3.07
CA TYR A 16 -3.49 -4.97 2.84
C TYR A 16 -2.79 -3.76 2.23
N PHE A 17 -3.36 -3.17 1.17
CA PHE A 17 -2.78 -1.97 0.56
C PHE A 17 -2.86 -0.73 1.44
N LEU A 18 -3.95 -0.54 2.20
CA LEU A 18 -4.11 0.61 3.10
C LEU A 18 -3.13 0.57 4.27
N VAL A 19 -2.94 -0.60 4.88
CA VAL A 19 -1.97 -0.80 5.96
C VAL A 19 -0.55 -0.60 5.42
N GLY A 20 -0.21 -1.23 4.29
CA GLY A 20 1.08 -1.02 3.63
C GLY A 20 1.31 0.44 3.27
N GLY A 21 0.34 1.10 2.67
CA GLY A 21 0.40 2.52 2.31
C GLY A 21 0.62 3.42 3.51
N GLY A 22 -0.07 3.17 4.63
CA GLY A 22 0.13 3.88 5.89
C GLY A 22 1.56 3.72 6.44
N MET A 23 2.07 2.48 6.46
CA MET A 23 3.45 2.18 6.90
C MET A 23 4.49 2.89 6.04
N PHE A 24 4.40 2.77 4.72
CA PHE A 24 5.35 3.39 3.80
C PHE A 24 5.23 4.92 3.80
N THR A 25 4.05 5.48 4.10
CA THR A 25 3.88 6.93 4.19
C THR A 25 4.61 7.44 5.43
N ALA A 26 4.52 6.71 6.55
CA ALA A 26 5.27 7.02 7.75
C ALA A 26 6.79 6.92 7.52
N MET A 27 7.27 5.92 6.78
CA MET A 27 8.68 5.83 6.36
C MET A 27 9.10 7.02 5.51
N LEU A 28 8.28 7.41 4.52
CA LEU A 28 8.56 8.56 3.68
C LEU A 28 8.68 9.84 4.52
N ILE A 29 7.75 10.07 5.45
CA ILE A 29 7.78 11.22 6.37
C ILE A 29 9.02 11.17 7.27
N ALA A 30 9.37 10.00 7.81
CA ALA A 30 10.58 9.82 8.62
C ALA A 30 11.85 10.18 7.82
N GLY A 31 11.91 9.79 6.55
CA GLY A 31 12.98 10.16 5.62
C GLY A 31 13.02 11.68 5.34
N PHE A 32 11.87 12.33 5.19
CA PHE A 32 11.80 13.79 5.04
C PHE A 32 12.25 14.53 6.31
N ALA A 33 11.88 14.01 7.47
CA ALA A 33 12.27 14.56 8.77
C ALA A 33 13.70 14.17 9.18
N LYS A 34 14.41 13.37 8.36
CA LYS A 34 15.77 12.87 8.63
C LYS A 34 15.88 12.18 9.99
N VAL A 35 14.88 11.40 10.35
CA VAL A 35 14.89 10.62 11.60
C VAL A 35 15.98 9.55 11.50
N THR A 36 16.95 9.59 12.42
CA THR A 36 18.07 8.63 12.49
C THR A 36 17.92 7.57 13.57
N SER A 37 16.92 7.71 14.44
CA SER A 37 16.67 6.75 15.52
C SER A 37 15.78 5.60 15.06
N ASP A 38 16.30 4.38 15.11
CA ASP A 38 15.56 3.15 14.75
C ASP A 38 14.26 3.00 15.56
N VAL A 39 14.31 3.34 16.85
CA VAL A 39 13.14 3.27 17.74
C VAL A 39 12.04 4.21 17.25
N ILE A 40 12.40 5.43 16.86
CA ILE A 40 11.43 6.40 16.33
C ILE A 40 10.87 5.91 15.00
N VAL A 41 11.70 5.33 14.13
CA VAL A 41 11.24 4.74 12.86
C VAL A 41 10.23 3.61 13.11
N TYR A 42 10.48 2.71 14.07
CA TYR A 42 9.54 1.64 14.42
C TYR A 42 8.21 2.16 14.95
N VAL A 43 8.24 3.17 15.82
CA VAL A 43 7.03 3.81 16.34
C VAL A 43 6.26 4.51 15.22
N MET A 44 6.96 5.20 14.31
CA MET A 44 6.33 5.84 13.15
C MET A 44 5.69 4.81 12.23
N MET A 45 6.36 3.69 11.95
CA MET A 45 5.78 2.60 11.16
C MET A 45 4.54 2.00 11.82
N ALA A 46 4.56 1.80 13.14
CA ALA A 46 3.42 1.32 13.90
C ALA A 46 2.25 2.30 13.84
N ALA A 47 2.52 3.60 13.96
CA ALA A 47 1.52 4.66 13.80
C ALA A 47 0.97 4.72 12.36
N GLY A 48 1.83 4.52 11.35
CA GLY A 48 1.42 4.40 9.95
C GLY A 48 0.52 3.20 9.72
N ALA A 49 0.88 2.03 10.27
CA ALA A 49 0.06 0.83 10.22
C ALA A 49 -1.29 1.03 10.95
N PHE A 50 -1.28 1.73 12.08
CA PHE A 50 -2.49 2.12 12.81
C PHE A 50 -3.41 2.98 11.95
N LEU A 51 -2.89 4.03 11.32
CA LEU A 51 -3.68 4.88 10.42
C LEU A 51 -4.21 4.08 9.22
N GLY A 52 -3.38 3.22 8.62
CA GLY A 52 -3.79 2.34 7.55
C GLY A 52 -4.90 1.35 7.96
N GLY A 53 -4.79 0.76 9.16
CA GLY A 53 -5.79 -0.12 9.74
C GLY A 53 -7.09 0.60 10.12
N PHE A 54 -6.98 1.82 10.65
CA PHE A 54 -8.12 2.69 10.92
C PHE A 54 -8.89 3.03 9.64
N VAL A 55 -8.16 3.42 8.59
CA VAL A 55 -8.76 3.70 7.28
C VAL A 55 -9.35 2.42 6.66
N ALA A 56 -8.68 1.28 6.80
CA ALA A 56 -9.16 -0.01 6.31
C ALA A 56 -10.49 -0.43 6.97
N GLY A 57 -10.63 -0.25 8.28
CA GLY A 57 -11.89 -0.51 8.97
C GLY A 57 -13.03 0.41 8.50
N ARG A 58 -12.73 1.66 8.11
CA ARG A 58 -13.73 2.58 7.54
C ARG A 58 -14.08 2.30 6.08
N ALA A 59 -13.11 1.79 5.32
CA ALA A 59 -13.27 1.41 3.92
C ALA A 59 -13.95 0.03 3.77
N SER A 60 -13.86 -0.82 4.81
CA SER A 60 -14.53 -2.10 4.82
C SER A 60 -16.05 -1.94 4.82
N ARG A 61 -16.69 -2.71 3.95
CA ARG A 61 -18.15 -2.84 3.90
C ARG A 61 -18.67 -3.82 4.94
N GLY A 62 -17.83 -4.76 5.38
CA GLY A 62 -18.16 -5.82 6.32
C GLY A 62 -18.02 -5.31 7.76
N ALA A 63 -18.97 -5.68 8.61
CA ALA A 63 -18.94 -5.34 10.03
C ALA A 63 -17.93 -6.22 10.82
N THR A 64 -16.75 -6.50 10.24
CA THR A 64 -15.78 -7.41 10.85
C THR A 64 -14.35 -6.85 10.79
N ILE A 65 -13.81 -6.59 11.98
CA ILE A 65 -12.37 -6.33 12.28
C ILE A 65 -11.44 -7.35 11.59
N LEU A 66 -11.96 -8.54 11.27
CA LEU A 66 -11.21 -9.63 10.69
C LEU A 66 -10.59 -9.29 9.32
N GLU A 67 -11.24 -8.46 8.49
CA GLU A 67 -10.73 -8.12 7.16
C GLU A 67 -9.47 -7.23 7.23
N PRO A 68 -9.48 -6.09 7.96
CA PRO A 68 -8.26 -5.33 8.24
C PRO A 68 -7.18 -6.14 8.94
N ALA A 69 -7.55 -7.03 9.87
CA ALA A 69 -6.62 -7.89 10.59
C ALA A 69 -5.85 -8.80 9.63
N ILE A 70 -6.57 -9.52 8.76
CA ILE A 70 -5.95 -10.41 7.76
C ILE A 70 -5.11 -9.59 6.77
N GLY A 71 -5.59 -8.42 6.35
CA GLY A 71 -4.84 -7.52 5.48
C GLY A 71 -3.50 -7.09 6.10
N GLY A 72 -3.51 -6.66 7.38
CA GLY A 72 -2.30 -6.29 8.11
C GLY A 72 -1.32 -7.45 8.31
N ILE A 73 -1.84 -8.64 8.66
CA ILE A 73 -1.02 -9.86 8.76
C ILE A 73 -0.38 -10.20 7.41
N ALA A 74 -1.13 -10.07 6.31
CA ALA A 74 -0.60 -10.33 4.98
C ALA A 74 0.52 -9.35 4.59
N VAL A 75 0.45 -8.07 4.97
CA VAL A 75 1.55 -7.09 4.76
C VAL A 75 2.82 -7.56 5.44
N ILE A 76 2.70 -7.96 6.70
CA ILE A 76 3.84 -8.46 7.47
C ILE A 76 4.38 -9.74 6.87
N GLY A 77 3.50 -10.69 6.51
CA GLY A 77 3.89 -11.91 5.82
C GLY A 77 4.63 -11.64 4.51
N THR A 78 4.24 -10.58 3.78
CA THR A 78 4.95 -10.15 2.57
C THR A 78 6.34 -9.63 2.91
N ILE A 79 6.47 -8.74 3.91
CA ILE A 79 7.78 -8.19 4.34
C ILE A 79 8.70 -9.32 4.83
N VAL A 80 8.20 -10.22 5.68
CA VAL A 80 8.92 -11.39 6.19
C VAL A 80 9.32 -12.32 5.04
N GLY A 81 8.39 -12.64 4.14
CA GLY A 81 8.63 -13.52 3.00
C GLY A 81 9.69 -12.96 2.05
N LEU A 82 9.68 -11.65 1.83
CA LEU A 82 10.70 -10.97 1.03
C LEU A 82 12.06 -10.96 1.74
N ALA A 83 12.10 -10.71 3.06
CA ALA A 83 13.34 -10.78 3.84
C ALA A 83 13.94 -12.19 3.85
N ALA A 84 13.12 -13.23 3.93
CA ALA A 84 13.58 -14.62 3.90
C ALA A 84 13.94 -15.11 2.48
N GLY A 85 13.24 -14.60 1.46
CA GLY A 85 13.36 -15.08 0.08
C GLY A 85 14.42 -14.38 -0.77
N THR A 86 14.85 -13.17 -0.41
CA THR A 86 15.80 -12.36 -1.21
C THR A 86 17.25 -12.65 -0.86
N GLU A 87 18.16 -12.60 -1.84
CA GLU A 87 19.61 -12.70 -1.58
C GLU A 87 20.12 -11.56 -0.68
N VAL A 88 19.55 -10.35 -0.80
CA VAL A 88 19.83 -9.23 0.12
C VAL A 88 19.35 -9.55 1.53
N GLY A 89 18.15 -10.10 1.68
CA GLY A 89 17.62 -10.50 2.98
C GLY A 89 18.38 -11.67 3.61
N LYS A 90 18.78 -12.67 2.82
CA LYS A 90 19.68 -13.76 3.24
C LYS A 90 21.07 -13.24 3.60
N PHE A 91 21.61 -12.28 2.86
CA PHE A 91 22.88 -11.62 3.18
C PHE A 91 22.79 -10.86 4.50
N LEU A 92 21.76 -10.01 4.68
CA LEU A 92 21.51 -9.31 5.93
C LEU A 92 21.31 -10.28 7.11
N TRP A 93 20.62 -11.39 6.86
CA TRP A 93 20.45 -12.46 7.84
C TRP A 93 21.76 -13.17 8.20
N ASN A 94 22.63 -13.41 7.22
CA ASN A 94 23.93 -14.05 7.44
C ASN A 94 24.95 -13.11 8.11
N VAL A 95 24.81 -11.80 7.89
CA VAL A 95 25.67 -10.76 8.50
C VAL A 95 25.21 -10.40 9.91
N ASP A 96 23.90 -10.27 10.14
CA ASP A 96 23.31 -9.95 11.45
C ASP A 96 21.91 -10.57 11.60
N SER A 97 21.88 -11.87 11.88
CA SER A 97 20.65 -12.63 12.13
C SER A 97 19.87 -12.09 13.33
N GLY A 98 20.57 -11.59 14.36
CA GLY A 98 19.98 -11.04 15.57
C GLY A 98 19.29 -9.70 15.34
N GLY A 99 19.93 -8.78 14.61
CA GLY A 99 19.35 -7.49 14.22
C GLY A 99 18.19 -7.65 13.23
N THR A 100 18.33 -8.54 12.24
CA THR A 100 17.28 -8.79 11.24
C THR A 100 16.02 -9.39 11.88
N MET A 101 16.17 -10.37 12.78
CA MET A 101 15.02 -10.93 13.52
C MET A 101 14.36 -9.92 14.45
N LYS A 102 15.15 -9.06 15.12
CA LYS A 102 14.61 -7.98 15.95
C LYS A 102 13.85 -6.97 15.09
N PHE A 103 14.38 -6.57 13.94
CA PHE A 103 13.70 -5.68 13.01
C PHE A 103 12.39 -6.28 12.53
N VAL A 104 12.42 -7.50 11.99
CA VAL A 104 11.23 -8.18 11.47
C VAL A 104 10.19 -8.44 12.57
N GLY A 105 10.64 -8.87 13.75
CA GLY A 105 9.78 -9.13 14.91
C GLY A 105 9.16 -7.87 15.51
N LEU A 106 9.96 -6.81 15.70
CA LEU A 106 9.48 -5.54 16.27
C LEU A 106 8.63 -4.77 15.28
N VAL A 107 9.10 -4.59 14.04
CA VAL A 107 8.34 -3.88 13.00
C VAL A 107 7.08 -4.66 12.66
N GLY A 108 7.19 -5.98 12.47
CA GLY A 108 6.04 -6.84 12.21
C GLY A 108 5.04 -6.83 13.35
N GLY A 109 5.50 -7.04 14.58
CA GLY A 109 4.63 -7.06 15.77
C GLY A 109 3.96 -5.72 16.05
N LEU A 110 4.71 -4.62 16.00
CA LEU A 110 4.18 -3.28 16.23
C LEU A 110 3.26 -2.82 15.09
N ALA A 111 3.57 -3.15 13.83
CA ALA A 111 2.69 -2.83 12.71
C ALA A 111 1.40 -3.65 12.75
N ALA A 112 1.45 -4.94 13.10
CA ALA A 112 0.26 -5.77 13.31
C ALA A 112 -0.60 -5.18 14.43
N GLY A 113 0.01 -4.92 15.59
CA GLY A 113 -0.67 -4.34 16.73
C GLY A 113 -1.30 -2.98 16.39
N GLY A 114 -0.56 -2.12 15.68
CA GLY A 114 -1.05 -0.84 15.18
C GLY A 114 -2.25 -1.02 14.26
N ALA A 115 -2.14 -1.83 13.21
CA ALA A 115 -3.22 -2.05 12.26
C ALA A 115 -4.48 -2.62 12.92
N LEU A 116 -4.34 -3.59 13.82
CA LEU A 116 -5.44 -4.17 14.59
C LEU A 116 -6.10 -3.14 15.50
N ALA A 117 -5.31 -2.36 16.24
CA ALA A 117 -5.82 -1.31 17.11
C ALA A 117 -6.55 -0.22 16.31
N GLY A 118 -5.99 0.19 15.16
CA GLY A 118 -6.61 1.17 14.27
C GLY A 118 -7.96 0.69 13.75
N ALA A 119 -8.00 -0.54 13.25
CA ALA A 119 -9.24 -1.16 12.77
C ALA A 119 -10.30 -1.25 13.87
N TRP A 120 -9.92 -1.73 15.07
CA TRP A 120 -10.82 -1.86 16.22
C TRP A 120 -11.37 -0.51 16.69
N ILE A 121 -10.52 0.51 16.79
CA ILE A 121 -10.95 1.87 17.16
C ILE A 121 -11.89 2.44 16.09
N SER A 122 -11.58 2.24 14.81
CA SER A 122 -12.42 2.75 13.71
C SER A 122 -13.84 2.18 13.73
N GLU A 123 -13.97 0.89 14.08
CA GLU A 123 -15.26 0.22 14.20
C GLU A 123 -16.03 0.71 15.42
N LYS A 124 -15.37 0.82 16.58
CA LYS A 124 -16.01 1.24 17.82
C LYS A 124 -16.35 2.73 17.90
N ALA A 125 -15.53 3.59 17.31
CA ALA A 125 -15.67 5.05 17.45
C ALA A 125 -16.65 5.66 16.43
N LEU A 126 -16.75 5.08 15.22
CA LEU A 126 -17.42 5.74 14.08
C LEU A 126 -18.52 4.90 13.42
N GLY A 127 -18.78 3.68 13.89
CA GLY A 127 -19.89 2.86 13.41
C GLY A 127 -19.82 2.55 11.92
N GLU A 128 -20.91 2.79 11.17
CA GLU A 128 -21.05 2.36 9.77
C GLU A 128 -19.97 2.91 8.83
N SER A 129 -19.57 2.08 7.86
CA SER A 129 -18.59 2.40 6.80
C SER A 129 -18.91 3.70 6.05
N THR A 130 -17.87 4.39 5.56
CA THR A 130 -18.02 5.68 4.87
C THR A 130 -18.88 5.59 3.60
N GLN A 131 -19.94 6.40 3.53
CA GLN A 131 -20.81 6.53 2.35
C GLN A 131 -20.46 7.74 1.46
N SER A 132 -19.70 8.70 1.97
CA SER A 132 -19.29 9.91 1.23
C SER A 132 -18.08 9.66 0.33
N SER A 133 -18.01 10.36 -0.80
CA SER A 133 -16.91 10.23 -1.78
C SER A 133 -15.61 10.94 -1.35
N GLY A 134 -15.68 11.92 -0.46
CA GLY A 134 -14.52 12.71 -0.01
C GLY A 134 -13.40 11.85 0.61
N PRO A 135 -13.69 11.03 1.65
CA PRO A 135 -12.67 10.20 2.28
C PRO A 135 -12.06 9.14 1.34
N TRP A 136 -12.77 8.74 0.29
CA TRP A 136 -12.26 7.81 -0.71
C TRP A 136 -11.06 8.37 -1.49
N VAL A 137 -10.83 9.68 -1.52
CA VAL A 137 -9.59 10.25 -2.07
C VAL A 137 -8.38 9.78 -1.25
N ILE A 138 -8.48 9.87 0.08
CA ILE A 138 -7.43 9.44 1.00
C ILE A 138 -7.25 7.92 0.96
N TYR A 139 -8.37 7.18 0.89
CA TYR A 139 -8.32 5.72 0.85
C TYR A 139 -7.68 5.24 -0.44
N SER A 140 -8.04 5.86 -1.57
CA SER A 140 -7.47 5.54 -2.87
C SER A 140 -6.00 5.94 -2.95
N MET A 141 -5.60 7.06 -2.33
CA MET A 141 -4.20 7.48 -2.22
C MET A 141 -3.37 6.45 -1.47
N LEU A 142 -3.76 6.11 -0.24
CA LEU A 142 -3.01 5.15 0.58
C LEU A 142 -2.99 3.77 -0.06
N ALA A 143 -4.10 3.30 -0.61
CA ALA A 143 -4.17 2.01 -1.28
C ALA A 143 -3.29 1.98 -2.54
N THR A 144 -3.34 3.01 -3.37
CA THR A 144 -2.51 3.05 -4.59
C THR A 144 -1.04 3.15 -4.25
N PHE A 145 -0.66 3.97 -3.28
CA PHE A 145 0.73 4.09 -2.83
C PHE A 145 1.25 2.77 -2.26
N GLY A 146 0.51 2.15 -1.34
CA GLY A 146 0.87 0.85 -0.77
C GLY A 146 0.95 -0.26 -1.82
N ALA A 147 -0.01 -0.31 -2.74
CA ALA A 147 0.00 -1.28 -3.83
C ALA A 147 1.18 -1.09 -4.78
N CYS A 148 1.53 0.15 -5.16
CA CYS A 148 2.69 0.42 -6.01
C CYS A 148 4.00 -0.02 -5.34
N VAL A 149 4.18 0.28 -4.04
CA VAL A 149 5.37 -0.15 -3.30
C VAL A 149 5.44 -1.69 -3.26
N LEU A 150 4.38 -2.34 -2.81
CA LEU A 150 4.37 -3.80 -2.61
C LEU A 150 4.50 -4.54 -3.96
N ALA A 151 3.76 -4.13 -4.98
CA ALA A 151 3.85 -4.71 -6.31
C ALA A 151 5.22 -4.47 -6.95
N THR A 152 5.84 -3.31 -6.75
CA THR A 152 7.21 -3.04 -7.20
C THR A 152 8.21 -3.96 -6.52
N VAL A 153 8.14 -4.10 -5.20
CA VAL A 153 9.08 -4.97 -4.48
C VAL A 153 8.94 -6.42 -4.95
N ILE A 154 7.71 -6.90 -5.15
CA ILE A 154 7.44 -8.25 -5.68
C ILE A 154 7.90 -8.39 -7.15
N ALA A 155 7.57 -7.43 -8.01
CA ALA A 155 7.93 -7.48 -9.43
C ALA A 155 9.44 -7.43 -9.63
N THR A 156 10.14 -6.52 -8.94
CA THR A 156 11.60 -6.46 -8.96
C THR A 156 12.22 -7.75 -8.43
N PHE A 157 11.65 -8.37 -7.40
CA PHE A 157 12.10 -9.68 -6.94
C PHE A 157 11.96 -10.77 -8.01
N ILE A 158 10.82 -10.83 -8.71
CA ILE A 158 10.59 -11.82 -9.76
C ILE A 158 11.53 -11.59 -10.96
N VAL A 159 11.67 -10.33 -11.40
CA VAL A 159 12.46 -9.96 -12.57
C VAL A 159 13.97 -10.09 -12.30
N VAL A 160 14.45 -9.68 -11.13
CA VAL A 160 15.87 -9.79 -10.75
C VAL A 160 16.21 -11.23 -10.35
N GLY A 161 15.33 -11.92 -9.62
CA GLY A 161 15.55 -13.30 -9.20
C GLY A 161 15.52 -14.32 -10.34
N SER A 162 14.99 -13.95 -11.50
CA SER A 162 15.03 -14.75 -12.74
C SER A 162 16.19 -14.38 -13.68
N ALA A 163 16.95 -13.32 -13.37
CA ALA A 163 18.08 -12.87 -14.17
C ALA A 163 19.41 -13.47 -13.67
N SER A 164 20.32 -13.77 -14.61
CA SER A 164 21.73 -14.14 -14.36
C SER A 164 22.45 -13.09 -13.49
N PRO A 165 23.58 -13.42 -12.82
CA PRO A 165 24.19 -12.61 -11.75
C PRO A 165 24.63 -11.17 -12.10
N GLU A 166 24.50 -10.74 -13.36
CA GLU A 166 24.65 -9.34 -13.74
C GLU A 166 23.32 -8.62 -13.57
N THR A 167 23.16 -7.95 -12.43
CA THR A 167 21.99 -7.10 -12.16
C THR A 167 22.05 -5.86 -13.05
N ASN A 168 21.44 -5.93 -14.23
CA ASN A 168 21.36 -4.80 -15.15
C ASN A 168 20.32 -3.78 -14.66
N ALA A 169 20.65 -2.49 -14.75
CA ALA A 169 19.75 -1.39 -14.39
C ALA A 169 18.38 -1.49 -15.09
N ASP A 170 18.37 -2.02 -16.33
CA ASP A 170 17.18 -2.25 -17.13
C ASP A 170 16.20 -3.25 -16.49
N SER A 171 16.71 -4.27 -15.81
CA SER A 171 15.87 -5.28 -15.12
C SER A 171 15.15 -4.66 -13.92
N VAL A 172 15.85 -3.78 -13.17
CA VAL A 172 15.25 -3.05 -12.04
C VAL A 172 14.22 -2.04 -12.52
N ALA A 173 14.52 -1.29 -13.59
CA ALA A 173 13.59 -0.36 -14.22
C ALA A 173 12.33 -1.08 -14.75
N THR A 174 12.49 -2.27 -15.34
CA THR A 174 11.37 -3.09 -15.80
C THR A 174 10.49 -3.56 -14.63
N GLY A 175 11.10 -4.03 -13.54
CA GLY A 175 10.39 -4.40 -12.31
C GLY A 175 9.58 -3.23 -11.72
N LEU A 176 10.15 -2.02 -11.72
CA LEU A 176 9.49 -0.79 -11.31
C LEU A 176 8.25 -0.47 -12.14
N ILE A 177 8.36 -0.52 -13.47
CA ILE A 177 7.23 -0.20 -14.37
C ILE A 177 6.10 -1.24 -14.21
N ILE A 178 6.45 -2.52 -14.18
CA ILE A 178 5.47 -3.61 -13.99
C ILE A 178 4.78 -3.47 -12.62
N GLY A 179 5.55 -3.21 -11.57
CA GLY A 179 5.05 -3.01 -10.22
C GLY A 179 4.10 -1.82 -10.10
N LEU A 180 4.47 -0.68 -10.68
CA LEU A 180 3.62 0.51 -10.70
C LEU A 180 2.31 0.24 -11.46
N ALA A 181 2.39 -0.30 -12.67
CA ALA A 181 1.21 -0.56 -13.50
C ALA A 181 0.25 -1.56 -12.85
N SER A 182 0.78 -2.69 -12.38
CA SER A 182 -0.01 -3.72 -11.71
C SER A 182 -0.57 -3.23 -10.37
N GLY A 183 0.24 -2.53 -9.57
CA GLY A 183 -0.18 -1.93 -8.30
C GLY A 183 -1.36 -0.97 -8.47
N CYS A 184 -1.30 -0.08 -9.46
CA CYS A 184 -2.39 0.86 -9.75
C CYS A 184 -3.68 0.15 -10.14
N ILE A 185 -3.59 -0.84 -11.05
CA ILE A 185 -4.77 -1.57 -11.54
C ILE A 185 -5.41 -2.38 -10.40
N ILE A 186 -4.61 -3.11 -9.63
CA ILE A 186 -5.13 -3.97 -8.54
C ILE A 186 -5.73 -3.10 -7.43
N ALA A 187 -5.05 -2.01 -7.03
CA ALA A 187 -5.63 -1.05 -6.09
C ALA A 187 -6.95 -0.48 -6.58
N GLY A 188 -7.01 -0.07 -7.86
CA GLY A 188 -8.22 0.40 -8.51
C GLY A 188 -9.36 -0.62 -8.41
N ILE A 189 -9.11 -1.87 -8.80
CA ILE A 189 -10.10 -2.95 -8.73
C ILE A 189 -10.61 -3.11 -7.29
N SER A 190 -9.71 -3.20 -6.31
CA SER A 190 -10.07 -3.33 -4.90
C SER A 190 -10.94 -2.16 -4.42
N ILE A 191 -10.60 -0.92 -4.78
CA ILE A 191 -11.41 0.28 -4.48
C ILE A 191 -12.81 0.16 -5.11
N GLY A 192 -12.89 -0.20 -6.39
CA GLY A 192 -14.17 -0.32 -7.11
C GLY A 192 -15.07 -1.42 -6.57
N VAL A 193 -14.49 -2.52 -6.07
CA VAL A 193 -15.25 -3.61 -5.43
C VAL A 193 -15.70 -3.25 -4.01
N SER A 194 -14.92 -2.46 -3.27
CA SER A 194 -15.20 -2.12 -1.87
C SER A 194 -16.03 -0.85 -1.68
N ALA A 195 -16.02 0.11 -2.60
CA ALA A 195 -16.76 1.35 -2.41
C ALA A 195 -18.28 1.16 -2.47
N ARG A 196 -19.02 1.87 -1.61
CA ARG A 196 -20.50 1.87 -1.61
C ARG A 196 -21.13 2.81 -2.62
N THR A 197 -20.41 3.82 -3.05
CA THR A 197 -20.78 4.78 -4.10
C THR A 197 -19.70 4.77 -5.17
N ARG A 198 -20.05 5.08 -6.43
CA ARG A 198 -19.16 4.96 -7.59
C ARG A 198 -17.98 5.94 -7.44
N PRO A 199 -16.77 5.50 -7.01
CA PRO A 199 -15.74 6.40 -6.51
C PRO A 199 -14.76 6.77 -7.63
N LEU A 200 -15.26 7.01 -8.85
CA LEU A 200 -14.40 7.18 -10.02
C LEU A 200 -13.49 8.41 -9.89
N LEU A 201 -14.06 9.58 -9.59
CA LEU A 201 -13.25 10.79 -9.44
C LEU A 201 -12.28 10.69 -8.25
N SER A 202 -12.74 10.13 -7.13
CA SER A 202 -11.90 9.95 -5.94
C SER A 202 -10.78 8.92 -6.14
N SER A 203 -11.02 7.87 -6.93
CA SER A 203 -10.00 6.88 -7.27
C SER A 203 -8.97 7.43 -8.25
N PHE A 204 -9.38 8.28 -9.21
CA PHE A 204 -8.44 9.01 -10.05
C PHE A 204 -7.56 9.95 -9.22
N LEU A 205 -8.15 10.85 -8.43
CA LEU A 205 -7.41 11.83 -7.62
C LEU A 205 -6.50 11.13 -6.59
N GLY A 206 -7.01 10.11 -5.90
CA GLY A 206 -6.19 9.32 -4.99
C GLY A 206 -5.11 8.54 -5.72
N GLY A 207 -5.39 8.00 -6.91
CA GLY A 207 -4.40 7.32 -7.74
C GLY A 207 -3.25 8.23 -8.15
N VAL A 208 -3.55 9.47 -8.57
CA VAL A 208 -2.55 10.51 -8.87
C VAL A 208 -1.69 10.82 -7.65
N LEU A 209 -2.31 11.05 -6.49
CA LEU A 209 -1.59 11.35 -5.25
C LEU A 209 -0.74 10.16 -4.77
N GLY A 210 -1.27 8.95 -4.86
CA GLY A 210 -0.59 7.74 -4.40
C GLY A 210 0.61 7.38 -5.28
N THR A 211 0.46 7.48 -6.60
CA THR A 211 1.57 7.25 -7.54
C THR A 211 2.59 8.38 -7.53
N GLY A 212 2.18 9.64 -7.37
CA GLY A 212 3.10 10.75 -7.14
C GLY A 212 3.93 10.57 -5.86
N GLY A 213 3.29 10.13 -4.77
CA GLY A 213 3.98 9.78 -3.53
C GLY A 213 4.98 8.62 -3.71
N PHE A 214 4.63 7.62 -4.52
CA PHE A 214 5.52 6.51 -4.85
C PHE A 214 6.72 6.97 -5.69
N ALA A 215 6.49 7.75 -6.74
CA ALA A 215 7.56 8.32 -7.55
C ALA A 215 8.53 9.17 -6.70
N LEU A 216 8.00 9.99 -5.79
CA LEU A 216 8.81 10.76 -4.82
C LEU A 216 9.64 9.86 -3.89
N LEU A 217 9.09 8.71 -3.48
CA LEU A 217 9.83 7.74 -2.66
C LEU A 217 11.00 7.16 -3.45
N VAL A 218 10.77 6.77 -4.71
CA VAL A 218 11.79 6.17 -5.58
C VAL A 218 12.91 7.16 -5.90
N THR A 219 12.59 8.40 -6.29
CA THR A 219 13.63 9.41 -6.61
C THR A 219 14.49 9.74 -5.40
N ARG A 220 13.88 9.84 -4.21
CA ARG A 220 14.60 10.04 -2.94
C ARG A 220 15.52 8.88 -2.59
N ALA A 221 15.07 7.64 -2.82
CA ALA A 221 15.88 6.45 -2.57
C ALA A 221 17.07 6.35 -3.55
N GLY A 222 16.90 6.81 -4.79
CA GLY A 222 17.95 6.85 -5.82
C GLY A 222 19.02 7.93 -5.61
N GLY A 223 18.88 8.82 -4.62
CA GLY A 223 19.87 9.85 -4.31
C GLY A 223 19.82 11.08 -5.23
N GLU A 224 18.90 11.13 -6.19
CA GLU A 224 18.69 12.30 -7.03
C GLU A 224 17.99 13.39 -6.21
N ARG A 225 18.77 14.39 -5.78
CA ARG A 225 18.25 15.61 -5.15
C ARG A 225 17.80 16.55 -6.25
N GLY A 226 16.49 16.60 -6.42
CA GLY A 226 15.87 17.24 -7.57
C GLY A 226 16.13 18.73 -7.74
N GLY A 227 15.91 19.15 -8.98
CA GLY A 227 15.93 20.54 -9.42
C GLY A 227 15.73 20.74 -10.92
N SER A 228 15.71 19.68 -11.73
CA SER A 228 15.52 19.80 -13.18
C SER A 228 14.04 19.78 -13.56
N GLN A 229 13.68 20.56 -14.58
CA GLN A 229 12.32 20.60 -15.12
C GLN A 229 11.86 19.22 -15.64
N ASP A 230 12.82 18.38 -16.02
CA ASP A 230 12.60 17.02 -16.53
C ASP A 230 12.13 16.05 -15.45
N GLU A 231 12.65 16.12 -14.22
CA GLU A 231 12.17 15.28 -13.10
C GLU A 231 10.71 15.57 -12.77
N MET A 232 10.31 16.84 -12.78
CA MET A 232 8.92 17.24 -12.53
C MET A 232 7.98 16.76 -13.64
N ALA A 233 8.44 16.78 -14.89
CA ALA A 233 7.69 16.25 -16.03
C ALA A 233 7.50 14.74 -15.90
N ILE A 234 8.57 13.99 -15.57
CA ILE A 234 8.53 12.55 -15.36
C ILE A 234 7.58 12.19 -14.22
N LEU A 235 7.68 12.90 -13.09
CA LEU A 235 6.82 12.67 -11.92
C LEU A 235 5.35 12.97 -12.24
N GLY A 236 5.08 14.01 -13.04
CA GLY A 236 3.75 14.32 -13.56
C GLY A 236 3.19 13.23 -14.47
N VAL A 237 4.00 12.66 -15.36
CA VAL A 237 3.59 11.56 -16.24
C VAL A 237 3.27 10.30 -15.44
N PHE A 238 4.13 9.91 -14.48
CA PHE A 238 3.85 8.77 -13.62
C PHE A 238 2.60 8.96 -12.76
N ALA A 239 2.41 10.16 -12.21
CA ALA A 239 1.25 10.47 -11.38
C ALA A 239 -0.05 10.39 -12.21
N LEU A 240 -0.08 11.01 -13.39
CA LEU A 240 -1.26 10.97 -14.27
C LEU A 240 -1.52 9.57 -14.83
N GLY A 241 -0.49 8.88 -15.30
CA GLY A 241 -0.60 7.51 -15.80
C GLY A 241 -1.10 6.55 -14.74
N GLY A 242 -0.56 6.66 -13.52
CA GLY A 242 -1.02 5.93 -12.34
C GLY A 242 -2.48 6.22 -12.00
N GLY A 243 -2.86 7.49 -11.95
CA GLY A 243 -4.26 7.91 -11.74
C GLY A 243 -5.22 7.32 -12.76
N ILE A 244 -4.87 7.31 -14.04
CA ILE A 244 -5.67 6.70 -15.11
C ILE A 244 -5.77 5.18 -14.91
N ALA A 245 -4.66 4.50 -14.61
CA ALA A 245 -4.65 3.06 -14.37
C ALA A 245 -5.52 2.67 -13.16
N THR A 246 -5.44 3.43 -12.07
CA THR A 246 -6.30 3.25 -10.89
C THR A 246 -7.77 3.49 -11.21
N LEU A 247 -8.09 4.52 -12.01
CA LEU A 247 -9.44 4.79 -12.47
C LEU A 247 -10.01 3.64 -13.32
N ILE A 248 -9.21 3.10 -14.26
CA ILE A 248 -9.60 1.95 -15.09
C ILE A 248 -9.87 0.73 -14.21
N GLY A 249 -8.95 0.40 -13.30
CA GLY A 249 -9.15 -0.69 -12.33
C GLY A 249 -10.42 -0.50 -11.52
N CYS A 250 -10.66 0.72 -11.03
CA CYS A 250 -11.86 1.05 -10.28
C CYS A 250 -13.14 0.90 -11.10
N ALA A 251 -13.14 1.32 -12.36
CA ALA A 251 -14.28 1.15 -13.26
C ALA A 251 -14.59 -0.34 -13.48
N ILE A 252 -13.56 -1.17 -13.68
CA ILE A 252 -13.69 -2.62 -13.84
C ILE A 252 -14.26 -3.26 -12.57
N GLY A 253 -13.66 -2.99 -11.40
CA GLY A 253 -14.12 -3.54 -10.12
C GLY A 253 -15.56 -3.14 -9.79
N TRP A 254 -15.90 -1.88 -10.07
CA TRP A 254 -17.26 -1.37 -9.91
C TRP A 254 -18.26 -2.03 -10.85
N ALA A 255 -17.93 -2.15 -12.14
CA ALA A 255 -18.82 -2.74 -13.13
C ALA A 255 -19.06 -4.24 -12.91
N ALA A 256 -18.01 -4.98 -12.54
CA ALA A 256 -18.06 -6.42 -12.35
C ALA A 256 -18.83 -6.83 -11.09
N ILE A 257 -18.58 -6.16 -9.97
CA ILE A 257 -19.06 -6.58 -8.64
C ILE A 257 -19.79 -5.45 -7.91
N GLY A 258 -19.27 -4.21 -7.96
CA GLY A 258 -19.84 -3.07 -7.24
C GLY A 258 -21.30 -2.78 -7.59
N LYS A 259 -21.66 -2.80 -8.88
CA LYS A 259 -23.00 -2.52 -9.40
C LYS A 259 -24.04 -3.57 -8.99
N LYS A 260 -23.65 -4.85 -8.97
CA LYS A 260 -24.55 -5.97 -8.62
C LYS A 260 -24.92 -6.01 -7.13
N ARG A 261 -24.16 -5.31 -6.28
CA ARG A 261 -24.35 -5.27 -4.82
C ARG A 261 -25.12 -4.02 -4.33
N GLN A 262 -25.62 -3.19 -5.25
CA GLN A 262 -26.46 -2.02 -4.95
C GLN A 262 -27.95 -2.23 -5.22
N GLY A 263 -28.32 -3.25 -5.99
CA GLY A 263 -29.70 -3.68 -6.20
C GLY A 263 -30.07 -4.79 -5.22
#